data_AF-B1X061-F1
#
_entry.id   AF-B1X061-F1
#
_cell.length_a   1.000
_cell.length_b   1.000
_cell.length_c   1.000
_cell.angle_alpha   90.00
_cell.angle_beta   90.00
_cell.angle_gamma   90.00
#
_symmetry.space_group_name_H-M   'P 1'
#
loop_
_entity.id
_entity.type
_entity.pdbx_description
1 polymer ?
#
loop_
_entity_poly.entity_id
_entity_poly.type
_entity_poly.pdbx_seq_one_letter_code
_entity_poly.pdbx_strand_id
1 'polypeptide(L)'
;MTENQQQKNLSYYCESFTNLNVRTKYQHFEFKPGVKKELITINESIAKLKQAVEYVLLDQELFQFLKDPESRKELIDTLINVWFSSAQKELQEILDINQSFEEAGNEEVEETETTKKFYMRKSLLRDSFFRKAVIHAYDYRCSLCQLRVIKSLSQSIVDGAHIKPFAQFYDNKIDNGISLCKNHHWAFDKGIFSIDDNYQVLISDNFSEDSSNMKPIRDFQGETILLPNSQTYFPSLEAI
;
A
#
# COMPACT_ATOMS: atom_id res chain seq x y z
N MET A 1 16.49 12.18 -31.18
CA MET A 1 15.31 11.32 -31.12
C MET A 1 14.12 12.20 -30.78
N THR A 2 13.15 12.24 -31.68
CA THR A 2 12.12 13.27 -31.86
C THR A 2 11.03 13.30 -30.78
N GLU A 3 10.48 14.49 -30.53
CA GLU A 3 9.38 14.87 -29.62
C GLU A 3 8.10 14.00 -29.67
N ASN A 4 8.03 13.04 -30.58
CA ASN A 4 6.84 12.23 -30.88
C ASN A 4 6.70 10.94 -30.03
N GLN A 5 7.48 10.80 -28.95
CA GLN A 5 7.35 9.68 -27.99
C GLN A 5 6.82 10.09 -26.61
N GLN A 6 6.61 11.39 -26.35
CA GLN A 6 5.99 11.87 -25.09
C GLN A 6 4.45 11.75 -25.09
N GLN A 7 3.83 11.40 -26.22
CA GLN A 7 2.36 11.45 -26.41
C GLN A 7 1.59 10.18 -26.02
N LYS A 8 2.14 9.24 -25.25
CA LYS A 8 1.38 8.04 -24.84
C LYS A 8 1.04 8.00 -23.34
N ASN A 9 -0.21 8.39 -23.07
CA ASN A 9 -1.09 7.99 -21.97
C ASN A 9 -0.67 8.34 -20.53
N LEU A 10 -0.81 9.63 -20.19
CA LEU A 10 -1.02 10.08 -18.80
C LEU A 10 -2.48 9.98 -18.32
N SER A 11 -3.42 9.71 -19.23
CA SER A 11 -4.84 9.42 -18.90
C SER A 11 -5.00 8.25 -17.92
N TYR A 12 -4.03 7.34 -17.91
CA TYR A 12 -3.98 6.17 -17.02
C TYR A 12 -3.52 6.49 -15.59
N TYR A 13 -2.77 7.59 -15.40
CA TYR A 13 -2.21 7.95 -14.09
C TYR A 13 -3.01 9.06 -13.40
N CYS A 14 -3.79 9.87 -14.14
CA CYS A 14 -4.52 11.02 -13.59
C CYS A 14 -5.56 10.72 -12.50
N GLU A 15 -6.06 9.48 -12.39
CA GLU A 15 -7.09 9.14 -11.39
C GLU A 15 -6.58 9.16 -9.94
N SER A 16 -5.26 9.13 -9.73
CA SER A 16 -4.64 9.14 -8.39
C SER A 16 -3.94 10.46 -8.03
N PHE A 17 -3.92 11.45 -8.92
CA PHE A 17 -3.12 12.68 -8.73
C PHE A 17 -3.92 13.88 -8.19
N THR A 18 -5.24 13.80 -8.07
CA THR A 18 -6.08 14.94 -7.64
C THR A 18 -5.91 15.33 -6.18
N ASN A 19 -5.23 14.52 -5.35
CA ASN A 19 -4.92 14.87 -3.96
C ASN A 19 -3.56 15.57 -3.80
N LEU A 20 -2.77 15.70 -4.87
CA LEU A 20 -1.53 16.46 -4.83
C LEU A 20 -1.83 17.95 -5.02
N ASN A 21 -2.15 18.64 -3.92
CA ASN A 21 -2.15 20.11 -3.81
C ASN A 21 -0.70 20.66 -3.87
N VAL A 22 0.11 20.16 -4.80
CA VAL A 22 1.46 20.65 -5.07
C VAL A 22 1.28 21.89 -5.94
N ARG A 23 1.45 23.06 -5.34
CA ARG A 23 1.51 24.35 -6.03
C ARG A 23 2.42 24.26 -7.26
N THR A 24 1.81 24.09 -8.44
CA THR A 24 2.10 24.61 -9.79
C THR A 24 3.53 24.70 -10.32
N LYS A 25 4.55 24.17 -9.65
CA LYS A 25 5.95 24.37 -10.07
C LYS A 25 6.45 23.35 -11.10
N TYR A 26 5.77 22.20 -11.23
CA TYR A 26 6.28 21.05 -12.00
C TYR A 26 5.28 20.43 -12.97
N GLN A 27 4.10 21.05 -13.14
CA GLN A 27 3.03 20.59 -14.01
C GLN A 27 2.60 21.71 -14.95
N HIS A 28 2.64 21.46 -16.25
CA HIS A 28 2.21 22.39 -17.28
C HIS A 28 1.00 21.80 -18.01
N PHE A 29 -0.15 22.46 -17.89
CA PHE A 29 -1.40 22.03 -18.51
C PHE A 29 -1.55 22.65 -19.90
N GLU A 30 -1.77 21.81 -20.91
CA GLU A 30 -2.18 22.26 -22.24
C GLU A 30 -3.68 22.00 -22.41
N PHE A 31 -4.42 23.07 -22.69
CA PHE A 31 -5.87 23.06 -22.75
C PHE A 31 -6.36 22.87 -24.19
N LYS A 32 -7.50 22.20 -24.34
CA LYS A 32 -8.13 22.03 -25.65
C LYS A 32 -8.48 23.39 -26.27
N PRO A 33 -8.46 23.50 -27.61
CA PRO A 33 -8.80 24.74 -28.30
C PRO A 33 -10.17 25.28 -27.88
N GLY A 34 -10.23 26.56 -27.47
CA GLY A 34 -11.48 27.23 -27.09
C GLY A 34 -11.82 27.26 -25.60
N VAL A 35 -11.03 26.60 -24.74
CA VAL A 35 -11.20 26.64 -23.28
C VAL A 35 -10.41 27.80 -22.68
N LYS A 36 -11.07 28.71 -21.93
CA LYS A 36 -10.38 29.80 -21.23
C LYS A 36 -9.67 29.28 -19.98
N LYS A 37 -8.35 29.48 -19.91
CA LYS A 37 -7.46 29.06 -18.81
C LYS A 37 -7.90 29.55 -17.42
N GLU A 38 -8.69 30.62 -17.36
CA GLU A 38 -9.15 31.30 -16.14
C GLU A 38 -10.33 30.60 -15.45
N LEU A 39 -10.99 29.63 -16.11
CA LEU A 39 -12.23 29.02 -15.62
C LEU A 39 -12.04 27.73 -14.80
N ILE A 40 -10.81 27.23 -14.69
CA ILE A 40 -10.54 25.92 -14.08
C ILE A 40 -9.55 26.09 -12.93
N THR A 41 -10.10 26.02 -11.72
CA THR A 41 -9.31 25.91 -10.49
C THR A 41 -8.95 24.44 -10.27
N ILE A 42 -7.75 24.15 -9.79
CA ILE A 42 -7.16 22.79 -9.70
C ILE A 42 -7.95 21.84 -8.77
N ASN A 43 -8.97 22.35 -8.07
CA ASN A 43 -9.91 21.59 -7.24
C ASN A 43 -11.15 21.06 -8.00
N GLU A 44 -11.20 21.17 -9.33
CA GLU A 44 -12.32 20.63 -10.09
C GLU A 44 -12.26 19.10 -10.25
N SER A 45 -13.43 18.48 -10.38
CA SER A 45 -13.54 17.03 -10.52
C SER A 45 -12.82 16.51 -11.77
N ILE A 46 -12.30 15.27 -11.70
CA ILE A 46 -11.54 14.60 -12.78
C ILE A 46 -12.28 14.67 -14.13
N ALA A 47 -13.61 14.58 -14.11
CA ALA A 47 -14.44 14.67 -15.31
C ALA A 47 -14.31 16.03 -16.02
N LYS A 48 -14.27 17.13 -15.28
CA LYS A 48 -14.10 18.49 -15.83
C LYS A 48 -12.69 18.70 -16.37
N LEU A 49 -11.68 18.21 -15.65
CA LEU A 49 -10.28 18.28 -16.11
C LEU A 49 -10.07 17.51 -17.42
N LYS A 50 -10.61 16.29 -17.57
CA LYS A 50 -10.53 15.51 -18.83
C LYS A 50 -11.25 16.19 -20.00
N GLN A 51 -12.29 16.97 -19.73
CA GLN A 51 -13.00 17.72 -20.77
C GLN A 51 -12.18 18.92 -21.27
N ALA A 52 -11.44 19.57 -20.38
CA ALA A 52 -10.76 20.82 -20.65
C ALA A 52 -9.28 20.71 -21.03
N VAL A 53 -8.57 19.72 -20.49
CA VAL A 53 -7.12 19.53 -20.67
C VAL A 53 -6.88 18.51 -21.78
N GLU A 54 -6.00 18.84 -22.73
CA GLU A 54 -5.60 17.95 -23.81
C GLU A 54 -4.47 17.02 -23.36
N TYR A 55 -3.45 17.57 -22.69
CA TYR A 55 -2.39 16.82 -22.04
C TYR A 55 -1.72 17.63 -20.93
N VAL A 56 -0.96 16.93 -20.07
CA VAL A 56 -0.16 17.52 -19.00
C VAL A 56 1.30 17.18 -19.27
N LEU A 57 2.16 18.20 -19.29
CA LEU A 57 3.60 18.04 -19.34
C LEU A 57 4.14 18.08 -17.91
N LEU A 58 4.87 17.04 -17.54
CA LEU A 58 5.71 17.06 -16.35
C LEU A 58 7.03 17.74 -16.67
N ASP A 59 7.59 18.45 -15.69
CA ASP A 59 8.95 18.95 -15.80
C ASP A 59 9.94 17.81 -16.13
N GLN A 60 10.87 18.09 -17.05
CA GLN A 60 11.77 17.08 -17.59
C GLN A 60 12.74 16.55 -16.53
N GLU A 61 13.19 17.38 -15.60
CA GLU A 61 14.08 17.00 -14.50
C GLU A 61 13.34 16.07 -13.53
N LEU A 62 12.11 16.44 -13.15
CA LEU A 62 11.24 15.61 -12.30
C LEU A 62 10.95 14.26 -12.97
N PHE A 63 10.70 14.24 -14.28
CA PHE A 63 10.45 13.00 -15.01
C PHE A 63 11.66 12.05 -15.02
N GLN A 64 12.89 12.59 -15.06
CA GLN A 64 14.09 11.75 -14.94
C GLN A 64 14.24 11.18 -13.53
N PHE A 65 13.99 11.97 -12.49
CA PHE A 65 13.99 11.48 -11.10
C PHE A 65 12.93 10.39 -10.85
N LEU A 66 11.76 10.49 -11.49
CA LEU A 66 10.73 9.45 -11.39
C LEU A 66 11.13 8.13 -12.05
N LYS A 67 12.02 8.14 -13.04
CA LYS A 67 12.52 6.92 -13.69
C LYS A 67 13.54 6.19 -12.82
N ASP A 68 14.38 6.93 -12.11
CA ASP A 68 15.37 6.38 -11.20
C ASP A 68 14.70 5.68 -10.00
N PRO A 69 15.00 4.39 -9.72
CA PRO A 69 14.35 3.65 -8.63
C PRO A 69 14.59 4.22 -7.23
N GLU A 70 15.79 4.70 -6.94
CA GLU A 70 16.13 5.25 -5.62
C GLU A 70 15.48 6.62 -5.41
N SER A 71 15.59 7.50 -6.40
CA SER A 71 14.95 8.83 -6.37
C SER A 71 13.42 8.74 -6.31
N ARG A 72 12.82 7.79 -7.05
CA ARG A 72 11.38 7.52 -6.97
C ARG A 72 10.97 7.06 -5.58
N LYS A 73 11.77 6.20 -4.95
CA LYS A 73 11.51 5.72 -3.58
C LYS A 73 11.60 6.88 -2.58
N GLU A 74 12.65 7.68 -2.66
CA GLU A 74 12.83 8.86 -1.81
C GLU A 74 11.70 9.89 -1.98
N LEU A 75 11.25 10.10 -3.22
CA LEU A 75 10.10 10.97 -3.51
C LEU A 75 8.80 10.42 -2.92
N ILE A 76 8.53 9.12 -3.09
CA ILE A 76 7.35 8.47 -2.49
C ILE A 76 7.40 8.61 -0.98
N ASP A 77 8.54 8.34 -0.36
CA ASP A 77 8.74 8.44 1.09
C ASP A 77 8.53 9.88 1.58
N THR A 78 9.05 10.87 0.84
CA THR A 78 8.88 12.29 1.14
C THR A 78 7.42 12.73 1.01
N LEU A 79 6.73 12.30 -0.05
CA LEU A 79 5.32 12.59 -0.23
C LEU A 79 4.49 11.97 0.90
N ILE A 80 4.75 10.71 1.25
CA ILE A 80 4.07 10.07 2.38
C ILE A 80 4.36 10.84 3.67
N ASN A 81 5.61 11.22 3.95
CA ASN A 81 5.93 11.96 5.17
C ASN A 81 5.31 13.37 5.23
N VAL A 82 5.26 14.09 4.10
CA VAL A 82 4.76 15.47 4.03
C VAL A 82 3.23 15.52 4.05
N TRP A 83 2.58 14.65 3.29
CA TRP A 83 1.12 14.63 3.19
C TRP A 83 0.47 13.99 4.41
N PHE A 84 1.18 13.08 5.06
CA PHE A 84 0.66 12.31 6.18
C PHE A 84 1.31 12.71 7.52
N SER A 85 1.92 13.89 7.62
CA SER A 85 2.76 14.33 8.77
C SER A 85 2.08 14.41 10.15
N SER A 86 0.81 14.06 10.28
CA SER A 86 0.14 13.89 11.57
C SER A 86 -0.24 12.44 11.75
N ALA A 87 0.52 11.70 12.55
CA ALA A 87 0.40 10.27 12.82
C ALA A 87 -0.98 9.77 13.33
N GLN A 88 -1.94 10.66 13.57
CA GLN A 88 -3.33 10.33 13.88
C GLN A 88 -4.27 10.41 12.67
N LYS A 89 -3.92 11.18 11.62
CA LYS A 89 -4.59 11.14 10.31
C LYS A 89 -4.08 10.01 9.42
N GLU A 90 -2.84 9.54 9.64
CA GLU A 90 -2.21 8.45 8.89
C GLU A 90 -3.07 7.20 8.81
N LEU A 91 -3.56 6.72 9.96
CA LEU A 91 -4.39 5.51 9.99
C LEU A 91 -5.71 5.76 9.26
N GLN A 92 -6.46 6.81 9.64
CA GLN A 92 -7.78 7.05 9.05
C GLN A 92 -7.71 7.25 7.53
N GLU A 93 -6.72 7.97 7.02
CA GLU A 93 -6.57 8.15 5.57
C GLU A 93 -6.16 6.86 4.85
N ILE A 94 -5.24 6.07 5.43
CA ILE A 94 -4.87 4.75 4.88
C ILE A 94 -6.08 3.80 4.91
N LEU A 95 -6.86 3.84 5.99
CA LEU A 95 -8.09 3.06 6.17
C LEU A 95 -9.18 3.48 5.18
N ASP A 96 -9.44 4.78 5.04
CA ASP A 96 -10.42 5.35 4.12
C ASP A 96 -10.07 4.99 2.68
N ILE A 97 -8.78 5.05 2.34
CA ILE A 97 -8.28 4.62 1.04
C ILE A 97 -8.46 3.11 0.86
N ASN A 98 -8.11 2.29 1.86
CA ASN A 98 -8.29 0.82 1.79
C ASN A 98 -9.76 0.46 1.62
N GLN A 99 -10.65 1.08 2.39
CA GLN A 99 -12.09 0.89 2.32
C GLN A 99 -12.65 1.31 0.95
N SER A 100 -12.20 2.46 0.42
CA SER A 100 -12.57 2.88 -0.94
C SER A 100 -12.15 1.86 -2.00
N PHE A 101 -11.00 1.20 -1.83
CA PHE A 101 -10.55 0.14 -2.74
C PHE A 101 -11.33 -1.17 -2.59
N GLU A 102 -11.79 -1.51 -1.38
CA GLU A 102 -12.67 -2.66 -1.14
C GLU A 102 -14.03 -2.45 -1.80
N GLU A 103 -14.66 -1.29 -1.58
CA GLU A 103 -15.96 -0.94 -2.15
C GLU A 103 -15.93 -0.96 -3.69
N ALA A 104 -14.90 -0.38 -4.29
CA ALA A 104 -14.72 -0.37 -5.74
C ALA A 104 -14.36 -1.76 -6.33
N GLY A 105 -14.05 -2.77 -5.51
CA GLY A 105 -13.70 -4.12 -5.95
C GLY A 105 -14.91 -5.01 -6.24
N ASN A 106 -16.09 -4.66 -5.74
CA ASN A 106 -17.32 -5.45 -5.83
C ASN A 106 -18.17 -5.16 -7.08
N GLU A 107 -17.68 -4.34 -8.02
CA GLU A 107 -18.38 -4.06 -9.28
C GLU A 107 -18.10 -5.19 -10.30
N GLU A 108 -19.15 -5.89 -10.72
CA GLU A 108 -19.11 -6.85 -11.84
C GLU A 108 -18.81 -6.11 -13.16
N VAL A 109 -17.71 -6.46 -13.84
CA VAL A 109 -17.32 -5.83 -15.11
C VAL A 109 -16.92 -6.90 -16.12
N GLU A 110 -17.33 -6.69 -17.38
CA GLU A 110 -17.03 -7.57 -18.51
C GLU A 110 -15.51 -7.73 -18.77
N GLU A 111 -15.10 -8.98 -19.00
CA GLU A 111 -13.70 -9.36 -19.22
C GLU A 111 -13.21 -9.01 -20.63
N THR A 112 -12.30 -8.05 -20.71
CA THR A 112 -11.46 -7.71 -21.87
C THR A 112 -9.99 -7.71 -21.45
N GLU A 113 -9.04 -7.82 -22.39
CA GLU A 113 -7.59 -7.76 -22.04
C GLU A 113 -7.20 -6.45 -21.34
N THR A 114 -7.82 -5.35 -21.75
CA THR A 114 -7.64 -4.03 -21.14
C THR A 114 -8.18 -3.98 -19.71
N THR A 115 -9.36 -4.55 -19.47
CA THR A 115 -9.91 -4.63 -18.11
C THR A 115 -9.07 -5.57 -17.23
N LYS A 116 -8.60 -6.72 -17.74
CA LYS A 116 -7.68 -7.63 -17.00
C LYS A 116 -6.41 -6.93 -16.51
N LYS A 117 -5.74 -6.17 -17.38
CA LYS A 117 -4.52 -5.42 -16.99
C LYS A 117 -4.80 -4.32 -15.97
N PHE A 118 -5.98 -3.70 -16.06
CA PHE A 118 -6.44 -2.70 -15.09
C PHE A 118 -6.72 -3.33 -13.72
N TYR A 119 -7.43 -4.46 -13.67
CA TYR A 119 -7.70 -5.22 -12.44
C TYR A 119 -6.43 -5.72 -11.77
N MET A 120 -5.47 -6.25 -12.52
CA MET A 120 -4.18 -6.67 -11.99
C MET A 120 -3.44 -5.52 -11.29
N ARG A 121 -3.41 -4.33 -11.91
CA ARG A 121 -2.78 -3.14 -11.30
C ARG A 121 -3.54 -2.65 -10.07
N LYS A 122 -4.87 -2.66 -10.11
CA LYS A 122 -5.73 -2.30 -8.97
C LYS A 122 -5.51 -3.26 -7.79
N SER A 123 -5.39 -4.56 -8.06
CA SER A 123 -5.08 -5.58 -7.06
C SER A 123 -3.70 -5.37 -6.41
N LEU A 124 -2.67 -5.04 -7.19
CA LEU A 124 -1.33 -4.74 -6.67
C LEU A 124 -1.32 -3.47 -5.79
N LEU A 125 -2.09 -2.45 -6.17
CA LEU A 125 -2.24 -1.25 -5.34
C LEU A 125 -2.97 -1.57 -4.03
N ARG A 126 -4.08 -2.32 -4.11
CA ARG A 126 -4.85 -2.76 -2.93
C ARG A 126 -4.00 -3.57 -1.97
N ASP A 127 -3.20 -4.49 -2.48
CA ASP A 127 -2.23 -5.26 -1.68
C ASP A 127 -1.22 -4.33 -0.98
N SER A 128 -0.65 -3.36 -1.70
CA SER A 128 0.29 -2.40 -1.10
C SER A 128 -0.33 -1.56 0.01
N PHE A 129 -1.58 -1.10 -0.15
CA PHE A 129 -2.30 -0.35 0.88
C PHE A 129 -2.66 -1.22 2.09
N PHE A 130 -3.19 -2.42 1.85
CA PHE A 130 -3.47 -3.40 2.90
C PHE A 130 -2.24 -3.64 3.78
N ARG A 131 -1.09 -3.98 3.16
CA ARG A 131 0.14 -4.28 3.90
C ARG A 131 0.60 -3.12 4.78
N LYS A 132 0.43 -1.88 4.30
CA LYS A 132 0.73 -0.66 5.08
C LYS A 132 -0.25 -0.45 6.23
N ALA A 133 -1.54 -0.66 5.98
CA ALA A 133 -2.58 -0.53 6.99
C ALA A 133 -2.36 -1.53 8.14
N VAL A 134 -1.99 -2.77 7.81
CA VAL A 134 -1.64 -3.81 8.78
C VAL A 134 -0.46 -3.39 9.65
N ILE A 135 0.70 -3.07 9.08
CA ILE A 135 1.87 -2.71 9.92
C ILE A 135 1.59 -1.48 10.79
N HIS A 136 0.78 -0.54 10.31
CA HIS A 136 0.36 0.61 11.11
C HIS A 136 -0.55 0.21 12.28
N ALA A 137 -1.51 -0.70 12.07
CA ALA A 137 -2.41 -1.18 13.12
C ALA A 137 -1.66 -1.85 14.29
N TYR A 138 -0.48 -2.41 14.01
CA TYR A 138 0.45 -3.02 14.98
C TYR A 138 1.57 -2.06 15.46
N ASP A 139 1.48 -0.74 15.25
CA ASP A 139 2.54 0.24 15.59
C ASP A 139 3.94 -0.16 15.05
N TYR A 140 3.96 -0.71 13.84
CA TYR A 140 5.17 -1.15 13.14
C TYR A 140 6.01 -2.17 13.94
N ARG A 141 5.35 -2.98 14.78
CA ARG A 141 5.97 -4.06 15.56
C ARG A 141 5.71 -5.41 14.93
N CYS A 142 6.68 -6.31 15.07
CA CYS A 142 6.46 -7.71 14.79
C CYS A 142 5.48 -8.28 15.82
N SER A 143 4.42 -8.92 15.37
CA SER A 143 3.41 -9.56 16.20
C SER A 143 4.02 -10.68 17.07
N LEU A 144 5.06 -11.37 16.56
CA LEU A 144 5.75 -12.43 17.30
C LEU A 144 6.80 -11.90 18.28
N CYS A 145 7.86 -11.23 17.79
CA CYS A 145 9.00 -10.83 18.63
C CYS A 145 9.00 -9.37 19.08
N GLN A 146 7.97 -8.59 18.73
CA GLN A 146 7.80 -7.18 19.08
C GLN A 146 8.89 -6.23 18.55
N LEU A 147 9.81 -6.71 17.70
CA LEU A 147 10.83 -5.91 17.04
C LEU A 147 10.18 -4.74 16.28
N ARG A 148 10.69 -3.54 16.53
CA ARG A 148 10.27 -2.28 15.89
C ARG A 148 11.50 -1.51 15.44
N VAL A 149 11.67 -1.37 14.13
CA VAL A 149 12.70 -0.53 13.53
C VAL A 149 12.08 0.18 12.35
N ILE A 150 12.09 1.51 12.41
CA ILE A 150 11.46 2.39 11.43
C ILE A 150 12.50 3.41 11.01
N LYS A 151 12.78 3.47 9.71
CA LYS A 151 13.59 4.52 9.09
C LYS A 151 12.69 5.62 8.52
N SER A 152 11.54 5.25 7.97
CA SER A 152 10.44 6.14 7.54
C SER A 152 9.13 5.37 7.57
N LEU A 153 7.99 6.03 7.36
CA LEU A 153 6.66 5.39 7.32
C LEU A 153 6.56 4.26 6.28
N SER A 154 7.35 4.33 5.21
CA SER A 154 7.43 3.34 4.13
C SER A 154 8.62 2.39 4.25
N GLN A 155 9.54 2.63 5.20
CA GLN A 155 10.74 1.84 5.42
C GLN A 155 10.78 1.35 6.87
N SER A 156 10.17 0.19 7.11
CA SER A 156 10.21 -0.50 8.40
C SER A 156 10.77 -1.92 8.25
N ILE A 157 11.18 -2.51 9.37
CA ILE A 157 11.67 -3.90 9.42
C ILE A 157 10.54 -4.94 9.30
N VAL A 158 9.29 -4.48 9.42
CA VAL A 158 8.09 -5.32 9.38
C VAL A 158 7.36 -5.21 8.05
N ASP A 159 6.62 -6.25 7.73
CA ASP A 159 5.69 -6.32 6.61
C ASP A 159 4.31 -6.73 7.13
N GLY A 160 3.25 -6.28 6.45
CA GLY A 160 1.92 -6.86 6.63
C GLY A 160 1.87 -8.16 5.85
N ALA A 161 1.65 -9.27 6.53
CA ALA A 161 1.40 -10.58 5.94
C ALA A 161 -0.09 -10.87 5.96
N HIS A 162 -0.60 -11.54 4.94
CA HIS A 162 -1.94 -12.12 5.00
C HIS A 162 -1.91 -13.37 5.87
N ILE A 163 -2.92 -13.56 6.70
CA ILE A 163 -3.11 -14.81 7.46
C ILE A 163 -3.69 -15.86 6.51
N LYS A 164 -4.81 -15.54 5.84
CA LYS A 164 -5.33 -16.32 4.71
C LYS A 164 -4.65 -15.96 3.40
N PRO A 165 -4.21 -16.93 2.59
CA PRO A 165 -3.59 -16.63 1.30
C PRO A 165 -4.49 -15.79 0.38
N PHE A 166 -3.99 -14.60 0.01
CA PHE A 166 -4.70 -13.69 -0.90
C PHE A 166 -5.12 -14.34 -2.22
N ALA A 167 -4.30 -15.24 -2.76
CA ALA A 167 -4.53 -15.92 -4.03
C ALA A 167 -5.82 -16.76 -4.07
N GLN A 168 -6.40 -17.09 -2.91
CA GLN A 168 -7.62 -17.90 -2.79
C GLN A 168 -8.84 -17.08 -2.37
N PHE A 169 -8.65 -16.08 -1.49
CA PHE A 169 -9.76 -15.38 -0.85
C PHE A 169 -9.90 -13.91 -1.27
N TYR A 170 -8.87 -13.33 -1.90
CA TYR A 170 -8.82 -11.92 -2.31
C TYR A 170 -9.12 -10.90 -1.18
N ASP A 171 -9.01 -11.35 0.07
CA ASP A 171 -9.39 -10.61 1.27
C ASP A 171 -8.26 -9.71 1.76
N ASN A 172 -8.47 -8.40 1.61
CA ASN A 172 -7.53 -7.34 1.99
C ASN A 172 -8.04 -6.50 3.17
N LYS A 173 -8.93 -7.08 3.99
CA LYS A 173 -9.31 -6.49 5.27
C LYS A 173 -8.18 -6.64 6.27
N ILE A 174 -8.06 -5.66 7.16
CA ILE A 174 -6.95 -5.59 8.12
C ILE A 174 -7.01 -6.72 9.15
N ASP A 175 -8.20 -7.21 9.46
CA ASP A 175 -8.44 -8.40 10.29
C ASP A 175 -8.04 -9.73 9.60
N ASN A 176 -7.60 -9.70 8.35
CA ASN A 176 -6.87 -10.80 7.70
C ASN A 176 -5.34 -10.55 7.66
N GLY A 177 -4.86 -9.57 8.41
CA GLY A 177 -3.46 -9.15 8.38
C GLY A 177 -2.73 -9.34 9.70
N ILE A 178 -1.46 -9.72 9.61
CA ILE A 178 -0.53 -9.78 10.74
C ILE A 178 0.78 -9.04 10.40
N SER A 179 1.26 -8.20 11.31
CA SER A 179 2.54 -7.49 11.12
C SER A 179 3.71 -8.36 11.56
N LEU A 180 4.65 -8.70 10.67
CA LEU A 180 5.78 -9.59 10.98
C LEU A 180 7.11 -9.00 10.50
N CYS A 181 8.19 -9.17 11.28
CA CYS A 181 9.53 -8.83 10.78
C CYS A 181 9.93 -9.78 9.65
N LYS A 182 10.92 -9.40 8.83
CA LYS A 182 11.32 -10.17 7.64
C LYS A 182 11.54 -11.68 7.90
N ASN A 183 12.17 -12.02 9.02
CA ASN A 183 12.43 -13.42 9.40
C ASN A 183 11.14 -14.18 9.74
N HIS A 184 10.29 -13.59 10.58
CA HIS A 184 9.05 -14.23 11.00
C HIS A 184 8.00 -14.24 9.90
N HIS A 185 7.99 -13.26 9.01
CA HIS A 185 7.15 -13.26 7.82
C HIS A 185 7.49 -14.46 6.92
N TRP A 186 8.78 -14.67 6.63
CA TRP A 186 9.22 -15.85 5.88
C TRP A 186 8.84 -17.16 6.60
N ALA A 187 9.04 -17.24 7.92
CA ALA A 187 8.72 -18.43 8.69
C ALA A 187 7.21 -18.75 8.68
N PHE A 188 6.37 -17.72 8.79
CA PHE A 188 4.92 -17.83 8.70
C PHE A 188 4.48 -18.35 7.33
N ASP A 189 4.99 -17.75 6.24
CA ASP A 189 4.69 -18.18 4.86
C ASP A 189 5.14 -19.62 4.56
N LYS A 190 6.11 -20.14 5.30
CA LYS A 190 6.59 -21.53 5.20
C LYS A 190 5.87 -22.50 6.13
N GLY A 191 4.91 -22.04 6.92
CA GLY A 191 4.20 -22.86 7.90
C GLY A 191 5.10 -23.36 9.02
N ILE A 192 6.18 -22.63 9.34
CA ILE A 192 7.02 -22.93 10.51
C ILE A 192 6.23 -22.60 11.79
N PHE A 193 5.43 -21.54 11.77
CA PHE A 193 4.46 -21.26 12.81
C PHE A 193 3.16 -20.72 12.23
N SER A 194 2.09 -20.86 13.01
CA SER A 194 0.76 -20.26 12.81
C SER A 194 0.26 -19.69 14.14
N ILE A 195 -0.99 -19.25 14.18
CA ILE A 195 -1.70 -18.80 15.37
C ILE A 195 -2.99 -19.59 15.53
N ASP A 196 -3.50 -19.73 16.77
CA ASP A 196 -4.79 -20.36 17.06
C ASP A 196 -5.89 -19.32 17.37
N ASP A 197 -7.12 -19.80 17.59
CA ASP A 197 -8.30 -18.98 17.89
C ASP A 197 -8.16 -18.15 19.19
N ASN A 198 -7.16 -18.44 20.03
CA ASN A 198 -6.82 -17.69 21.23
C ASN A 198 -5.63 -16.74 21.00
N TYR A 199 -5.21 -16.55 19.75
CA TYR A 199 -4.03 -15.79 19.33
C TYR A 199 -2.71 -16.31 19.92
N GLN A 200 -2.66 -17.60 20.27
CA GLN A 200 -1.45 -18.27 20.72
C GLN A 200 -0.68 -18.85 19.55
N VAL A 201 0.64 -18.81 19.63
CA VAL A 201 1.53 -19.31 18.57
C VAL A 201 1.52 -20.84 18.56
N LEU A 202 1.33 -21.39 17.36
CA LEU A 202 1.45 -22.81 17.06
C LEU A 202 2.70 -23.05 16.22
N ILE A 203 3.60 -23.94 16.64
CA ILE A 203 4.87 -24.19 15.97
C ILE A 203 4.89 -25.59 15.35
N SER A 204 5.41 -25.69 14.13
CA SER A 204 5.64 -26.95 13.42
C SER A 204 6.83 -27.71 14.00
N ASP A 205 6.74 -29.04 14.08
CA ASP A 205 7.85 -29.86 14.59
C ASP A 205 8.96 -30.09 13.55
N ASN A 206 8.72 -29.77 12.27
CA ASN A 206 9.56 -30.19 11.15
C ASN A 206 10.48 -29.07 10.59
N PHE A 207 11.34 -28.53 11.44
CA PHE A 207 12.41 -27.62 11.01
C PHE A 207 13.60 -27.66 11.95
N SER A 208 14.79 -27.30 11.49
CA SER A 208 15.97 -27.09 12.35
C SER A 208 16.24 -25.61 12.52
N GLU A 209 16.60 -25.18 13.72
CA GLU A 209 16.92 -23.79 14.03
C GLU A 209 18.19 -23.71 14.87
N ASP A 210 19.01 -22.72 14.58
CA ASP A 210 20.13 -22.29 15.41
C ASP A 210 20.07 -20.77 15.54
N SER A 211 19.97 -20.29 16.77
CA SER A 211 19.76 -18.88 17.08
C SER A 211 20.51 -18.49 18.35
N SER A 212 21.82 -18.25 18.20
CA SER A 212 22.72 -18.01 19.33
C SER A 212 22.46 -16.69 20.09
N ASN A 213 21.91 -15.68 19.41
CA ASN A 213 21.77 -14.31 19.95
C ASN A 213 20.32 -13.80 19.96
N MET A 214 19.37 -14.60 19.48
CA MET A 214 17.97 -14.23 19.37
C MET A 214 17.12 -15.35 19.97
N LYS A 215 15.93 -15.02 20.48
CA LYS A 215 14.98 -16.02 20.92
C LYS A 215 14.61 -16.93 19.73
N PRO A 216 14.86 -18.25 19.80
CA PRO A 216 14.44 -19.19 18.76
C PRO A 216 12.93 -19.11 18.53
N ILE A 217 12.49 -19.32 17.29
CA ILE A 217 11.07 -19.41 16.92
C ILE A 217 10.38 -20.44 17.81
N ARG A 218 11.01 -21.61 18.02
CA ARG A 218 10.48 -22.70 18.87
C ARG A 218 10.06 -22.28 20.28
N ASP A 219 10.72 -21.26 20.83
CA ASP A 219 10.48 -20.80 22.20
C ASP A 219 9.26 -19.87 22.29
N PHE A 220 8.60 -19.55 21.17
CA PHE A 220 7.34 -18.80 21.16
C PHE A 220 6.11 -19.71 21.30
N GLN A 221 6.25 -21.04 21.35
CA GLN A 221 5.12 -21.97 21.44
C GLN A 221 4.15 -21.60 22.57
N GLY A 222 2.87 -21.43 22.24
CA GLY A 222 1.82 -21.09 23.20
C GLY A 222 1.85 -19.65 23.72
N GLU A 223 2.80 -18.81 23.29
CA GLU A 223 2.79 -17.40 23.65
C GLU A 223 1.71 -16.66 22.86
N THR A 224 1.06 -15.69 23.50
CA THR A 224 0.12 -14.81 22.81
C THR A 224 0.88 -13.80 21.97
N ILE A 225 0.51 -13.68 20.70
CA ILE A 225 1.08 -12.65 19.82
C ILE A 225 0.69 -11.24 20.29
N LEU A 226 1.50 -10.24 19.92
CA LEU A 226 1.07 -8.85 20.01
C LEU A 226 -0.10 -8.63 19.05
N LEU A 227 -1.20 -8.11 19.58
CA LEU A 227 -2.40 -7.74 18.81
C LEU A 227 -2.39 -6.24 18.43
N PRO A 228 -3.18 -5.83 17.44
CA PRO A 228 -3.35 -4.43 17.08
C PRO A 228 -3.80 -3.54 18.24
N ASN A 229 -3.57 -2.23 18.13
CA ASN A 229 -3.99 -1.27 19.17
C ASN A 229 -5.52 -1.08 19.24
N SER A 230 -6.26 -1.48 18.20
CA SER A 230 -7.73 -1.44 18.16
C SER A 230 -8.30 -2.84 17.97
N GLN A 231 -9.28 -3.21 18.79
CA GLN A 231 -9.98 -4.49 18.71
C GLN A 231 -10.67 -4.73 17.36
N THR A 232 -11.09 -3.68 16.68
CA THR A 232 -11.69 -3.76 15.33
C THR A 232 -10.77 -4.32 14.27
N TYR A 233 -9.45 -4.36 14.53
CA TYR A 233 -8.44 -4.84 13.59
C TYR A 233 -7.82 -6.16 14.02
N PHE A 234 -8.29 -6.75 15.13
CA PHE A 234 -7.78 -8.05 15.55
C PHE A 234 -7.96 -9.06 14.42
N PRO A 235 -7.00 -9.99 14.24
CA PRO A 235 -7.19 -11.09 13.32
C PRO A 235 -8.54 -11.77 13.55
N SER A 236 -9.36 -11.88 12.51
CA SER A 236 -10.67 -12.50 12.65
C SER A 236 -10.52 -14.00 12.90
N LEU A 237 -11.43 -14.59 13.66
CA LEU A 237 -11.51 -16.06 13.80
C LEU A 237 -11.75 -16.76 12.48
N GLU A 238 -12.29 -16.06 11.48
CA GLU A 238 -12.40 -16.63 10.16
C GLU A 238 -11.00 -16.75 9.54
N ALA A 239 -10.13 -15.76 9.72
CA ALA A 239 -8.80 -15.69 9.12
C ALA A 239 -7.78 -16.68 9.72
N ILE A 240 -7.96 -17.07 10.98
CA ILE A 240 -7.10 -18.00 11.73
C ILE A 240 -7.57 -19.45 11.52
#